data_AF-A0A3L6LBB5-F1
#
_entry.id   AF-A0A3L6LBB5-F1
#
_cell.length_a   1.000
_cell.length_b   1.000
_cell.length_c   1.000
_cell.angle_alpha   90.00
_cell.angle_beta   90.00
_cell.angle_gamma   90.00
#
_symmetry.space_group_name_H-M   'P 1'
#
loop_
_entity.id
_entity.type
_entity.pdbx_description
1 polymer ?
#
loop_
_entity_poly.entity_id
_entity_poly.type
_entity_poly.pdbx_seq_one_letter_code
_entity_poly.pdbx_strand_id
1 'polypeptide(L)'
;MYFEEEENNDDYNKAEGDESPHSRASSNVSDMPMPPLPPPTTPADVYGLATEEIYSIIKELRRQIDDPTAHHDIKAMLKKEPSILLAVTRVLHESGLLRRGVVNAHGQVEEQIVPLPEAPAPPLPTGYSSWV
;
A
#
# COMPACT_ATOMS: atom_id res chain seq x y z
N MET A 1 -47.33 -31.86 -48.13
CA MET A 1 -47.23 -31.77 -46.65
C MET A 1 -48.51 -31.09 -46.16
N TYR A 2 -49.05 -31.61 -45.06
CA TYR A 2 -50.35 -31.29 -44.48
C TYR A 2 -50.38 -29.93 -43.74
N PHE A 3 -51.62 -29.49 -43.51
CA PHE A 3 -52.24 -28.24 -43.03
C PHE A 3 -51.92 -27.84 -41.57
N GLU A 4 -52.16 -26.57 -41.22
CA GLU A 4 -53.21 -26.16 -40.25
C GLU A 4 -53.41 -24.63 -40.24
N GLU A 5 -54.65 -24.23 -40.57
CA GLU A 5 -55.26 -22.92 -40.27
C GLU A 5 -55.74 -22.96 -38.81
N GLU A 6 -55.70 -21.85 -38.08
CA GLU A 6 -56.83 -21.49 -37.20
C GLU A 6 -56.72 -20.04 -36.69
N GLU A 7 -57.75 -19.30 -37.05
CA GLU A 7 -58.18 -17.99 -36.56
C GLU A 7 -58.74 -18.15 -35.14
N ASN A 8 -58.32 -17.33 -34.17
CA ASN A 8 -59.19 -17.04 -33.02
C ASN A 8 -58.90 -15.65 -32.43
N ASN A 9 -59.88 -14.77 -32.64
CA ASN A 9 -60.04 -13.50 -31.93
C ASN A 9 -60.78 -13.77 -30.60
N ASP A 10 -61.00 -12.73 -29.79
CA ASP A 10 -61.78 -12.66 -28.54
C ASP A 10 -60.90 -12.71 -27.27
N ASP A 11 -60.57 -11.62 -26.57
CA ASP A 11 -61.35 -10.53 -25.94
C ASP A 11 -61.76 -10.83 -24.48
N TYR A 12 -61.58 -9.80 -23.63
CA TYR A 12 -62.10 -9.59 -22.28
C TYR A 12 -61.67 -10.47 -21.07
N ASN A 13 -60.85 -9.91 -20.16
CA ASN A 13 -61.30 -9.26 -18.90
C ASN A 13 -60.23 -9.19 -17.79
N LYS A 14 -59.80 -7.96 -17.51
CA LYS A 14 -59.67 -7.29 -16.19
C LYS A 14 -59.65 -8.15 -14.91
N ALA A 15 -58.54 -8.07 -14.19
CA ALA A 15 -58.55 -8.00 -12.72
C ALA A 15 -57.44 -7.04 -12.25
N GLU A 16 -57.84 -5.85 -11.82
CA GLU A 16 -57.02 -4.91 -11.04
C GLU A 16 -56.75 -5.55 -9.66
N GLY A 17 -55.53 -5.42 -9.15
CA GLY A 17 -55.13 -6.04 -7.89
C GLY A 17 -53.81 -5.50 -7.36
N ASP A 18 -53.88 -4.29 -6.82
CA ASP A 18 -53.18 -3.81 -5.63
C ASP A 18 -51.63 -3.71 -5.64
N GLU A 19 -51.20 -2.48 -5.85
CA GLU A 19 -50.23 -1.74 -5.05
C GLU A 19 -49.52 -2.50 -3.91
N SER A 20 -48.23 -2.78 -4.10
CA SER A 20 -47.23 -2.55 -3.05
C SER A 20 -45.83 -2.51 -3.64
N PRO A 21 -45.16 -1.35 -3.64
CA PRO A 21 -43.74 -1.31 -3.93
C PRO A 21 -43.06 -1.97 -2.75
N HIS A 22 -42.54 -3.19 -2.92
CA HIS A 22 -41.63 -3.75 -1.93
C HIS A 22 -40.36 -2.93 -1.95
N SER A 23 -40.41 -1.85 -1.15
CA SER A 23 -39.35 -1.23 -0.39
C SER A 23 -37.98 -1.61 -0.91
N ARG A 24 -37.58 -0.91 -1.97
CA ARG A 24 -36.18 -0.64 -2.24
C ARG A 24 -35.68 -0.02 -0.95
N ALA A 25 -35.07 -0.82 -0.09
CA ALA A 25 -34.31 -0.33 1.04
C ALA A 25 -33.16 0.46 0.40
N SER A 26 -33.43 1.72 0.06
CA SER A 26 -32.41 2.74 0.01
C SER A 26 -31.85 2.74 1.42
N SER A 27 -30.79 1.95 1.62
CA SER A 27 -29.81 2.28 2.62
C SER A 27 -29.33 3.67 2.24
N ASN A 28 -29.98 4.68 2.81
CA ASN A 28 -29.38 5.99 3.00
C ASN A 28 -28.21 5.78 3.94
N VAL A 29 -27.15 5.12 3.45
CA VAL A 29 -25.80 5.39 3.92
C VAL A 29 -25.57 6.83 3.53
N SER A 30 -25.91 7.72 4.46
CA SER A 30 -25.56 9.12 4.36
C SER A 30 -24.07 9.14 4.03
N ASP A 31 -23.73 9.65 2.85
CA ASP A 31 -22.37 9.75 2.34
C ASP A 31 -21.66 10.79 3.21
N MET A 32 -21.33 10.37 4.43
CA MET A 32 -20.74 11.19 5.46
C MET A 32 -19.29 11.39 5.00
N PRO A 33 -18.85 12.62 4.75
CA PRO A 33 -17.51 12.85 4.26
C PRO A 33 -16.53 12.23 5.26
N MET A 34 -15.62 11.40 4.73
CA MET A 34 -14.57 10.83 5.58
C MET A 34 -13.83 11.96 6.27
N PRO A 35 -13.53 11.82 7.58
CA PRO A 35 -12.73 12.80 8.27
C PRO A 35 -11.38 12.96 7.55
N PRO A 36 -10.83 14.19 7.48
CA PRO A 36 -9.54 14.41 6.84
C PRO A 36 -8.48 13.57 7.54
N LEU A 37 -7.57 13.00 6.74
CA LEU A 37 -6.45 12.25 7.28
C LEU A 37 -5.61 13.18 8.18
N PRO A 38 -5.10 12.67 9.32
CA PRO A 38 -4.19 13.43 10.14
C PRO A 38 -2.94 13.80 9.33
N PRO A 39 -2.31 14.95 9.63
CA PRO A 39 -1.07 15.33 8.96
C PRO A 39 -0.01 14.23 9.15
N PRO A 40 0.82 13.96 8.13
CA PRO A 40 1.88 12.98 8.26
C PRO A 40 2.82 13.41 9.38
N THR A 41 2.80 12.66 10.48
CA THR A 41 3.70 12.91 11.61
C THR A 41 5.02 12.24 11.28
N THR A 42 6.09 13.02 11.14
CA THR A 42 7.43 12.44 11.06
C THR A 42 7.73 11.74 12.40
N PRO A 43 8.21 10.49 12.37
CA PRO A 43 8.56 9.80 13.61
C PRO A 43 9.65 10.60 14.34
N ALA A 44 9.48 10.75 15.66
CA ALA A 44 10.46 11.46 16.49
C ALA A 44 11.77 10.67 16.61
N ASP A 45 11.68 9.34 16.64
CA ASP A 45 12.81 8.42 16.60
C ASP A 45 12.54 7.25 15.63
N VAL A 46 13.61 6.68 15.11
CA VAL A 46 13.57 5.43 14.33
C VAL A 46 14.63 4.50 14.89
N TYR A 47 14.21 3.35 15.45
CA TYR A 47 15.09 2.39 16.14
C TYR A 47 15.92 2.99 17.30
N GLY A 48 15.35 3.94 18.05
CA GLY A 48 15.99 4.58 19.21
C GLY A 48 16.93 5.74 18.84
N LEU A 49 16.99 6.13 17.57
CA LEU A 49 17.80 7.24 17.07
C LEU A 49 16.90 8.41 16.68
N ALA A 50 17.28 9.62 17.07
CA ALA A 50 16.54 10.82 16.69
C ALA A 50 16.59 11.01 15.17
N THR A 51 15.46 11.37 14.56
CA THR A 51 15.36 11.52 13.10
C THR A 51 16.37 12.53 12.53
N GLU A 52 16.66 13.62 13.25
CA GLU A 52 17.68 14.61 12.90
C GLU A 52 19.11 14.04 12.89
N GLU A 53 19.40 13.14 13.82
CA GLU A 53 20.69 12.45 13.90
C GLU A 53 20.86 11.51 12.70
N ILE A 54 19.80 10.78 12.33
CA ILE A 54 19.81 9.90 11.16
C ILE A 54 20.06 10.71 9.88
N TYR A 55 19.42 11.87 9.70
CA TYR A 55 19.68 12.73 8.54
C TYR A 55 21.11 13.29 8.53
N SER A 56 21.66 13.61 9.70
CA SER A 56 23.05 14.05 9.82
C SER A 56 24.02 12.95 9.42
N ILE A 57 23.78 11.71 9.87
CA ILE A 57 24.53 10.52 9.48
C ILE A 57 24.43 10.30 7.96
N ILE A 58 23.23 10.36 7.37
CA ILE A 58 23.05 10.19 5.91
C ILE A 58 23.84 11.24 5.12
N LYS A 59 23.82 12.50 5.55
CA LYS A 59 24.60 13.58 4.91
C LYS A 59 26.10 13.29 4.97
N GLU A 60 26.58 12.83 6.10
CA GLU A 60 27.99 12.52 6.29
C GLU A 60 28.42 11.28 5.49
N LEU A 61 27.60 10.22 5.49
CA LEU A 61 27.80 9.04 4.66
C LEU A 61 27.90 9.42 3.18
N ARG A 62 27.03 10.31 2.70
CA ARG A 62 27.09 10.82 1.33
C ARG A 62 28.38 11.60 1.05
N ARG A 63 28.80 12.47 1.98
CA ARG A 63 30.05 13.25 1.85
C ARG A 63 31.27 12.34 1.69
N GLN A 64 31.30 11.25 2.46
CA GLN A 64 32.43 10.32 2.46
C GLN A 64 32.34 9.25 1.36
N ILE A 65 31.18 9.01 0.76
CA ILE A 65 31.03 8.03 -0.32
C ILE A 65 31.74 8.44 -1.61
N ASP A 66 32.02 9.73 -1.80
CA ASP A 66 32.83 10.19 -2.93
C ASP A 66 34.35 10.00 -2.67
N ASP A 67 34.76 9.71 -1.42
CA ASP A 67 36.13 9.39 -1.04
C ASP A 67 36.33 7.86 -0.94
N PRO A 68 37.03 7.21 -1.89
CA PRO A 68 37.23 5.77 -1.89
C PRO A 68 38.00 5.26 -0.66
N THR A 69 38.77 6.12 0.01
CA THR A 69 39.54 5.78 1.21
C THR A 69 38.64 5.60 2.43
N ALA A 70 37.54 6.38 2.50
CA ALA A 70 36.59 6.34 3.61
C ALA A 70 35.59 5.18 3.52
N HIS A 71 35.43 4.55 2.35
CA HIS A 71 34.49 3.43 2.15
C HIS A 71 34.70 2.27 3.10
N HIS A 72 35.98 1.91 3.34
CA HIS A 72 36.32 0.80 4.23
C HIS A 72 35.88 1.09 5.66
N ASP A 73 36.12 2.32 6.12
CA ASP A 73 35.83 2.74 7.49
C ASP A 73 34.33 2.91 7.73
N ILE A 74 33.59 3.48 6.76
CA ILE A 74 32.13 3.53 6.77
C ILE A 74 31.54 2.12 6.88
N LYS A 75 32.03 1.19 6.05
CA LYS A 75 31.55 -0.19 6.05
C LYS A 75 31.84 -0.87 7.39
N ALA A 76 32.99 -0.59 8.01
CA ALA A 76 33.33 -1.10 9.33
C ALA A 76 32.40 -0.53 10.42
N MET A 77 32.14 0.78 10.39
CA MET A 77 31.22 1.47 11.30
C MET A 77 29.81 0.91 11.20
N LEU A 78 29.23 0.83 9.99
CA LEU A 78 27.88 0.31 9.76
C LEU A 78 27.72 -1.17 10.16
N LYS A 79 28.80 -1.96 10.06
CA LYS A 79 28.80 -3.36 10.55
C LYS A 79 28.84 -3.44 12.07
N LYS A 80 29.55 -2.52 12.73
CA LYS A 80 29.69 -2.49 14.19
C LYS A 80 28.39 -2.04 14.86
N GLU A 81 27.66 -1.12 14.22
CA GLU A 81 26.46 -0.50 14.77
C GLU A 81 25.21 -0.79 13.92
N PRO A 82 24.60 -1.98 14.09
CA PRO A 82 23.47 -2.41 13.28
C PRO A 82 22.23 -1.53 13.43
N SER A 83 22.04 -0.88 14.59
CA SER A 83 20.91 0.05 14.80
C SER A 83 20.99 1.26 13.87
N ILE A 84 22.19 1.85 13.70
CA ILE A 84 22.41 2.96 12.76
C ILE A 84 22.15 2.49 11.33
N LEU A 85 22.69 1.32 10.96
CA LEU A 85 22.45 0.74 9.65
C LEU A 85 20.96 0.56 9.38
N LEU A 86 20.20 0.01 10.32
CA LEU A 86 18.76 -0.21 10.18
C LEU A 86 17.98 1.11 10.08
N ALA A 87 18.32 2.10 10.91
CA ALA A 87 17.68 3.41 10.91
C ALA A 87 17.93 4.18 9.60
N VAL A 88 19.18 4.25 9.16
CA VAL A 88 19.57 4.85 7.87
C VAL A 88 18.88 4.11 6.72
N THR A 89 18.92 2.77 6.73
CA THR A 89 18.27 1.95 5.71
C THR A 89 16.78 2.27 5.64
N ARG A 90 16.09 2.30 6.79
CA ARG A 90 14.66 2.59 6.87
C ARG A 90 14.32 3.94 6.25
N VAL A 91 15.05 4.99 6.60
CA VAL A 91 14.82 6.35 6.08
C VAL A 91 15.08 6.45 4.58
N LEU A 92 16.18 5.88 4.07
CA LEU A 92 16.50 5.88 2.64
C LEU A 92 15.47 5.09 1.82
N HIS A 93 14.94 4.07 2.44
CA HIS A 93 14.03 3.15 1.80
C HIS A 93 12.58 3.66 1.81
N GLU A 94 12.11 4.28 2.91
CA GLU A 94 10.83 5.01 2.95
C GLU A 94 10.80 6.21 2.00
N SER A 95 11.95 6.86 1.78
CA SER A 95 12.06 7.98 0.83
C SER A 95 12.18 7.56 -0.64
N GLY A 96 12.21 6.25 -0.93
CA GLY A 96 12.35 5.72 -2.30
C GLY A 96 13.72 5.98 -2.93
N LEU A 97 14.72 6.34 -2.12
CA LEU A 97 16.09 6.63 -2.58
C LEU A 97 16.97 5.37 -2.63
N LEU A 98 16.58 4.30 -1.92
CA LEU A 98 17.36 3.07 -1.89
C LEU A 98 17.20 2.29 -3.20
N ARG A 99 18.28 2.21 -3.98
CA ARG A 99 18.38 1.43 -5.21
C ARG A 99 19.45 0.37 -5.09
N ARG A 100 19.25 -0.75 -5.76
CA ARG A 100 20.23 -1.83 -5.88
C ARG A 100 20.55 -2.08 -7.36
N GLY A 101 21.81 -2.37 -7.65
CA GLY A 101 22.18 -2.92 -8.95
C GLY A 101 21.72 -4.38 -9.05
N VAL A 102 21.00 -4.71 -10.11
CA VAL A 102 20.57 -6.07 -10.44
C VAL A 102 21.05 -6.39 -11.85
N VAL A 103 21.60 -7.59 -12.04
CA VAL A 103 22.00 -8.06 -13.36
C VAL A 103 20.76 -8.61 -14.06
N ASN A 104 20.40 -8.02 -15.20
CA ASN A 104 19.27 -8.47 -16.00
C ASN A 104 19.60 -9.76 -16.77
N ALA A 105 18.61 -10.35 -17.44
CA ALA A 105 18.77 -11.59 -18.21
C ALA A 105 19.80 -11.47 -19.38
N HIS A 106 20.16 -10.24 -19.77
CA HIS A 106 21.12 -9.94 -20.81
C HIS A 106 22.54 -9.66 -20.26
N GLY A 107 22.75 -9.86 -18.95
CA GLY A 107 24.04 -9.64 -18.30
C GLY A 107 24.37 -8.17 -18.04
N GLN A 108 23.42 -7.25 -18.20
CA GLN A 108 23.61 -5.82 -17.95
C GLN A 108 23.19 -5.46 -16.53
N VAL A 109 23.90 -4.52 -15.90
CA VAL A 109 23.54 -4.00 -14.57
C VAL A 109 22.49 -2.91 -14.73
N GLU A 110 21.31 -3.14 -14.18
CA GLU A 110 20.23 -2.17 -14.08
C GLU A 110 20.01 -1.74 -12.63
N GLU A 111 19.58 -0.50 -12.42
CA GLU A 111 19.16 -0.05 -11.10
C GLU A 111 17.70 -0.44 -10.85
N GLN A 112 17.45 -1.12 -9.73
CA GLN A 112 16.12 -1.45 -9.25
C GLN A 112 15.87 -0.75 -7.91
N ILE A 113 14.71 -0.10 -7.76
CA ILE A 113 14.25 0.41 -6.46
C ILE A 113 14.08 -0.78 -5.51
N VAL A 114 14.61 -0.67 -4.30
CA VAL A 114 14.42 -1.71 -3.28
C VAL A 114 12.95 -1.69 -2.83
N PRO A 115 12.20 -2.80 -2.97
CA PRO A 115 10.78 -2.84 -2.67
C PRO A 115 10.53 -2.78 -1.16
N LEU A 116 9.44 -2.11 -0.77
CA LEU A 116 9.12 -1.95 0.65
C LEU A 116 8.63 -3.24 1.28
N PRO A 117 9.19 -3.65 2.44
CA PRO A 117 8.69 -4.82 3.14
C PRO A 117 7.23 -4.56 3.47
N GLU A 118 6.41 -5.56 3.20
CA GLU A 118 4.98 -5.51 3.46
C GLU A 118 4.75 -5.17 4.94
N ALA A 119 3.88 -4.18 5.19
CA ALA A 119 3.54 -3.82 6.55
C ALA A 119 2.90 -5.04 7.24
N PRO A 120 3.25 -5.33 8.51
CA PRO A 120 2.58 -6.39 9.24
C PRO A 120 1.08 -6.12 9.26
N ALA A 121 0.29 -7.18 9.06
CA ALA A 121 -1.16 -7.06 9.14
C ALA A 121 -1.55 -6.49 10.51
N PRO A 122 -2.51 -5.55 10.56
CA PRO A 122 -2.95 -5.00 11.83
C PRO A 122 -3.44 -6.12 12.76
N PRO A 123 -3.33 -5.95 14.08
CA PRO A 123 -3.82 -6.94 15.02
C PRO A 123 -5.33 -7.12 14.87
N LEU A 124 -5.79 -8.36 14.71
CA LEU A 124 -7.21 -8.67 14.62
C LEU A 124 -7.93 -8.19 15.88
N PRO A 125 -9.13 -7.58 15.75
CA PRO A 125 -9.96 -7.30 16.91
C PRO A 125 -10.31 -8.60 17.65
N THR A 126 -10.55 -8.49 18.95
CA THR A 126 -10.90 -9.64 19.78
C THR A 126 -12.15 -10.34 19.21
N GLY A 127 -12.05 -11.66 18.96
CA GLY A 127 -13.14 -12.46 18.42
C GLY A 127 -13.13 -12.66 16.90
N TYR A 128 -12.19 -12.04 16.17
CA TYR A 128 -12.02 -12.23 14.74
C TYR A 128 -10.86 -13.20 14.45
N SER A 129 -11.05 -14.10 13.47
CA SER A 129 -10.04 -15.07 13.02
C SER A 129 -9.33 -14.67 11.73
N SER A 130 -9.86 -13.70 10.99
CA SER A 130 -9.31 -13.21 9.71
C SER A 130 -9.75 -11.77 9.44
N TRP A 131 -8.96 -11.07 8.62
CA TRP A 131 -9.33 -9.77 8.00
C TRP A 131 -10.17 -9.93 6.73
N VAL A 132 -10.47 -11.19 6.37
CA VAL A 132 -11.21 -11.62 5.18
C VAL A 132 -12.67 -11.81 5.53
#